data_AF-A0A6N2CMJ5-F1
#
_entry.id   AF-A0A6N2CMJ5-F1
#
_cell.length_a   1.000
_cell.length_b   1.000
_cell.length_c   1.000
_cell.angle_alpha   90.00
_cell.angle_beta   90.00
_cell.angle_gamma   90.00
#
_symmetry.space_group_name_H-M   'P 1'
#
loop_
_entity.id
_entity.type
_entity.pdbx_description
1 polymer ?
#
loop_
_entity_poly.entity_id
_entity_poly.type
_entity_poly.pdbx_seq_one_letter_code
_entity_poly.pdbx_strand_id
1 'polypeptide(L)'
;MKIIAYLKPTCGWSMGVRAIMKKYDLEYEDRDIINRPEQYAEMVAKSGQPLSPCVEIDGKLLADVSGEEVENYLLSNGLVAPSNDEADAPTNAPCTDEEHEAMRTKTVRFF
;
A
#
# COMPACT_ATOMS: atom_id res chain seq x y z
N MET A 1 -4.27 -14.20 10.62
CA MET A 1 -3.41 -13.22 9.94
C MET A 1 -4.20 -11.94 9.79
N LYS A 2 -3.74 -10.85 10.39
CA LYS A 2 -4.40 -9.55 10.24
C LYS A 2 -3.56 -8.66 9.35
N ILE A 3 -4.09 -8.30 8.19
CA ILE A 3 -3.44 -7.40 7.24
C ILE A 3 -4.27 -6.12 7.13
N ILE A 4 -3.64 -4.96 7.34
CA ILE A 4 -4.26 -3.66 7.11
C ILE A 4 -3.39 -2.92 6.10
N ALA A 5 -3.92 -2.63 4.93
CA ALA A 5 -3.22 -1.88 3.90
C ALA A 5 -3.78 -0.46 3.81
N TYR A 6 -2.96 0.53 4.16
CA TYR A 6 -3.26 1.95 4.00
C TYR A 6 -2.82 2.38 2.61
N LEU A 7 -3.80 2.52 1.72
CA LEU A 7 -3.60 2.64 0.29
C LEU A 7 -4.26 3.89 -0.26
N LYS A 8 -3.67 4.45 -1.31
CA LYS A 8 -4.31 5.49 -2.10
C LYS A 8 -5.17 4.84 -3.20
N PRO A 9 -6.35 5.39 -3.51
CA PRO A 9 -7.22 4.86 -4.55
C PRO A 9 -6.58 4.94 -5.95
N THR A 10 -5.81 6.00 -6.22
CA THR A 10 -5.16 6.24 -7.52
C THR A 10 -3.65 6.34 -7.34
N CYS A 11 -2.97 5.23 -7.10
CA CYS A 11 -1.51 5.20 -7.01
C CYS A 11 -0.93 3.86 -7.50
N GLY A 12 0.07 3.90 -8.38
CA GLY A 12 0.77 2.73 -8.93
C GLY A 12 1.30 1.80 -7.85
N TRP A 13 1.98 2.34 -6.83
CA TRP A 13 2.47 1.57 -5.70
C TRP A 13 1.36 0.90 -4.89
N SER A 14 0.23 1.60 -4.69
CA SER A 14 -0.93 1.03 -3.98
C SER A 14 -1.60 -0.08 -4.79
N MET A 15 -1.65 0.05 -6.12
CA MET A 15 -2.14 -1.01 -7.00
C MET A 15 -1.25 -2.25 -6.95
N GLY A 16 0.08 -2.06 -6.90
CA GLY A 16 1.02 -3.17 -6.74
C GLY A 16 0.77 -4.00 -5.47
N VAL A 17 0.52 -3.34 -4.33
CA VAL A 17 0.16 -4.03 -3.08
C VAL A 17 -1.16 -4.79 -3.22
N ARG A 18 -2.22 -4.17 -3.79
CA ARG A 18 -3.51 -4.85 -3.99
C ARG A 18 -3.38 -6.08 -4.89
N ALA A 19 -2.56 -5.99 -5.94
CA ALA A 19 -2.33 -7.08 -6.87
C ALA A 19 -1.68 -8.29 -6.18
N ILE A 20 -0.70 -8.06 -5.30
CA ILE A 20 -0.11 -9.13 -4.49
C ILE A 20 -1.13 -9.74 -3.53
N MET A 21 -1.87 -8.92 -2.79
CA MET A 21 -2.87 -9.45 -1.86
C MET A 21 -3.91 -10.31 -2.59
N LYS A 22 -4.34 -9.88 -3.77
CA LYS A 22 -5.28 -10.64 -4.62
C LYS A 22 -4.67 -11.91 -5.21
N LYS A 23 -3.41 -11.86 -5.67
CA LYS A 23 -2.66 -13.01 -6.19
C LYS A 23 -2.61 -14.16 -5.19
N TYR A 24 -2.43 -13.85 -3.91
CA TYR A 24 -2.40 -14.83 -2.83
C TYR A 24 -3.76 -15.05 -2.14
N ASP A 25 -4.84 -14.47 -2.68
CA ASP A 25 -6.19 -14.48 -2.12
C ASP A 25 -6.23 -14.19 -0.61
N LEU A 26 -5.44 -13.18 -0.19
CA LEU A 26 -5.31 -12.80 1.21
C LEU A 26 -6.45 -11.88 1.62
N GLU A 27 -7.00 -12.11 2.81
CA GLU A 27 -7.91 -11.18 3.45
C GLU A 27 -7.12 -10.00 4.05
N TYR A 28 -7.36 -8.79 3.53
CA TYR A 28 -6.77 -7.55 4.02
C TYR A 28 -7.82 -6.44 4.15
N GLU A 29 -7.61 -5.56 5.11
CA GLU A 29 -8.39 -4.32 5.26
C GLU A 29 -7.81 -3.25 4.33
N ASP A 30 -8.52 -2.91 3.25
CA ASP A 30 -8.18 -1.76 2.41
C ASP A 30 -8.64 -0.46 3.08
N ARG A 31 -7.68 0.34 3.53
CA ARG A 31 -7.89 1.61 4.20
C ARG A 31 -7.58 2.77 3.24
N ASP A 32 -8.62 3.46 2.79
CA ASP A 32 -8.53 4.61 1.91
C ASP A 32 -8.15 5.88 2.68
N ILE A 33 -6.86 6.18 2.69
CA ILE A 33 -6.31 7.36 3.37
C ILE A 33 -6.59 8.69 2.66
N ILE A 34 -7.15 8.68 1.45
CA ILE A 34 -7.49 9.91 0.69
C ILE A 34 -8.92 10.35 1.01
N ASN A 35 -9.86 9.41 1.06
CA ASN A 35 -11.26 9.71 1.31
C ASN A 35 -11.64 9.68 2.80
N ARG A 36 -10.78 9.12 3.67
CA ARG A 36 -11.05 8.96 5.11
C ARG A 36 -9.89 9.54 5.94
N PRO A 37 -10.00 10.80 6.40
CA PRO A 37 -8.92 11.47 7.14
C PRO A 37 -8.59 10.77 8.46
N GLU A 38 -9.55 10.08 9.09
CA GLU A 38 -9.32 9.28 10.29
C GLU A 38 -8.35 8.12 10.04
N GLN A 39 -8.39 7.50 8.86
CA GLN A 39 -7.49 6.40 8.48
C GLN A 39 -6.11 6.91 8.15
N TYR A 40 -6.02 8.10 7.54
CA TYR A 40 -4.74 8.79 7.35
C TYR A 40 -4.08 9.12 8.69
N ALA A 41 -4.83 9.66 9.65
CA ALA A 41 -4.30 9.95 10.98
C ALA A 41 -3.81 8.69 11.71
N GLU A 42 -4.55 7.59 11.61
CA GLU A 42 -4.14 6.28 12.13
C GLU A 42 -2.85 5.77 11.46
N MET A 43 -2.77 5.87 10.13
CA MET A 43 -1.58 5.51 9.36
C MET A 43 -0.37 6.31 9.82
N VAL A 44 -0.49 7.64 9.93
CA VAL A 44 0.62 8.52 10.35
C VAL A 44 1.05 8.21 11.79
N ALA A 45 0.09 8.00 12.69
CA ALA A 45 0.39 7.67 14.09
C ALA A 45 1.13 6.34 14.22
N LYS A 46 0.76 5.34 13.41
CA LYS A 46 1.38 4.00 13.44
C LYS A 46 2.71 3.95 12.68
N SER A 47 2.79 4.55 11.50
CA SER A 47 3.97 4.54 10.62
C SER A 47 5.02 5.57 10.99
N GLY A 48 4.62 6.61 11.71
CA GLY A 48 5.48 7.76 11.96
C GLY A 48 5.74 8.62 10.72
N GLN A 49 5.09 8.33 9.59
CA GLN A 49 5.31 9.07 8.34
C GLN A 49 4.01 9.29 7.53
N PRO A 50 3.97 10.34 6.69
CA PRO A 50 2.83 10.62 5.82
C PRO A 50 2.87 9.87 4.48
N LEU A 51 3.88 9.01 4.27
CA LEU A 51 4.08 8.30 3.02
C LEU A 51 3.17 7.06 2.92
N SER A 52 2.78 6.73 1.69
CA SER A 52 1.98 5.57 1.35
C SER A 52 2.59 4.92 0.11
N PRO A 53 2.60 3.59 -0.01
CA PRO A 53 1.79 2.62 0.73
C PRO A 53 2.33 2.25 2.11
N CYS A 54 1.43 2.01 3.08
CA CYS A 54 1.80 1.41 4.36
C CYS A 54 0.97 0.14 4.59
N VAL A 55 1.60 -0.96 4.99
CA VAL A 55 0.92 -2.24 5.24
C VAL A 55 1.28 -2.76 6.62
N GLU A 56 0.28 -3.03 7.45
CA GLU A 56 0.42 -3.67 8.75
C GLU A 56 0.12 -5.17 8.60
N ILE A 57 1.06 -6.03 8.96
CA ILE A 57 0.93 -7.49 8.87
C ILE A 57 1.21 -8.07 10.27
N ASP A 58 0.19 -8.65 10.90
CA ASP A 58 0.27 -9.24 12.24
C ASP A 58 0.95 -8.32 13.29
N GLY A 59 0.65 -7.01 13.21
CA GLY A 59 1.19 -5.98 14.10
C GLY A 59 2.56 -5.42 13.69
N LYS A 60 3.21 -5.98 12.66
CA LYS A 60 4.39 -5.39 12.02
C LYS A 60 3.95 -4.43 10.94
N LEU A 61 4.22 -3.15 11.15
CA LEU A 61 3.96 -2.13 10.14
C LEU A 61 5.17 -1.96 9.21
N LEU A 62 4.91 -2.12 7.92
CA LEU A 62 5.80 -1.88 6.80
C LEU A 62 5.37 -0.57 6.14
N ALA A 63 6.17 0.47 6.33
CA ALA A 63 5.87 1.79 5.81
C ALA A 63 6.73 2.08 4.57
N ASP A 64 6.15 2.73 3.55
CA ASP A 64 6.80 3.01 2.26
C ASP A 64 7.30 1.74 1.56
N VAL A 65 6.40 0.77 1.39
CA VAL A 65 6.72 -0.51 0.74
C VAL A 65 5.97 -0.70 -0.57
N SER A 66 6.62 -1.41 -1.47
CA SER A 66 6.11 -1.84 -2.76
C SER A 66 5.39 -3.20 -2.69
N GLY A 67 4.69 -3.58 -3.77
CA GLY A 67 4.05 -4.89 -3.83
C GLY A 67 5.06 -6.03 -3.71
N GLU A 68 6.22 -5.92 -4.36
CA GLU A 68 7.27 -6.95 -4.29
C GLU A 68 7.84 -7.12 -2.87
N GLU A 69 8.02 -6.02 -2.13
CA GLU A 69 8.54 -6.09 -0.77
C GLU A 69 7.55 -6.75 0.18
N VAL A 70 6.26 -6.47 -0.02
CA VAL A 70 5.19 -7.13 0.72
C VAL A 70 5.16 -8.63 0.40
N GLU A 71 5.25 -9.01 -0.87
CA GLU A 71 5.33 -10.43 -1.28
C GLU A 71 6.54 -11.12 -0.63
N ASN A 72 7.73 -10.51 -0.70
CA ASN A 72 8.93 -11.06 -0.12
C ASN A 72 8.84 -11.18 1.41
N TYR A 73 8.21 -10.20 2.08
CA TYR A 73 7.95 -10.29 3.52
C TYR A 73 7.02 -11.45 3.85
N LEU A 74 5.92 -11.62 3.10
CA LEU A 74 4.97 -12.72 3.29
C LEU A 74 5.66 -14.09 3.12
N LEU A 75 6.49 -14.24 2.09
CA LEU A 75 7.26 -15.46 1.83
C LEU A 75 8.31 -15.72 2.92
N SER A 76 9.05 -14.69 3.33
CA SER A 76 10.10 -14.80 4.35
C SER A 76 9.55 -15.18 5.73
N ASN A 77 8.34 -14.74 6.05
CA ASN A 77 7.66 -15.10 7.30
C ASN A 77 6.83 -16.39 7.17
N GLY A 78 6.84 -17.05 6.00
CA GLY A 78 6.08 -18.28 5.75
C GLY A 78 4.57 -18.10 5.84
N LEU A 79 4.08 -16.88 5.58
CA LEU A 79 2.67 -16.53 5.67
C LEU A 79 1.91 -16.93 4.39
N VAL A 80 2.63 -17.01 3.27
CA VAL A 80 2.11 -17.50 1.98
C VAL A 80 3.08 -18.52 1.39
N ALA A 81 2.55 -19.43 0.57
CA ALA A 81 3.38 -20.32 -0.24
C ALA A 81 3.89 -19.57 -1.48
N PRO A 82 5.12 -19.84 -1.96
CA PRO A 82 5.59 -19.30 -3.23
C PRO A 82 4.65 -19.77 -4.34
N SER A 83 4.00 -18.81 -5.02
CA SER A 83 3.21 -19.09 -6.20
C SER A 83 3.88 -18.49 -7.43
N ASN A 84 3.78 -19.23 -8.53
CA ASN A 84 4.30 -18.83 -9.83
C ASN A 84 3.28 -18.00 -10.64
N ASP A 85 2.17 -17.61 -10.02
CA ASP A 85 1.17 -16.73 -10.62
C ASP A 85 1.74 -15.33 -10.90
N GLU A 86 1.37 -14.78 -12.04
CA GLU A 86 1.69 -13.39 -12.37
C GLU A 86 0.72 -12.46 -11.62
N ALA A 87 1.25 -11.36 -11.07
CA ALA A 87 0.39 -10.36 -10.47
C ALA A 87 -0.40 -9.62 -11.56
N ASP A 88 -1.69 -9.36 -11.30
CA ASP A 88 -2.58 -8.64 -12.24
C ASP A 88 -2.11 -7.20 -12.58
N ALA A 89 -1.16 -6.65 -11.83
CA ALA A 89 -0.62 -5.29 -12.01
C ALA A 89 0.89 -5.25 -11.68
N PRO A 90 1.63 -4.26 -12.22
CA PRO A 90 3.04 -4.11 -11.90
C PRO A 90 3.22 -3.80 -10.40
N THR A 91 3.96 -4.67 -9.72
CA THR A 91 4.16 -4.64 -8.26
C THR A 91 5.27 -3.68 -7.83
N ASN A 92 6.12 -3.29 -8.78
CA ASN A 92 7.21 -2.32 -8.66
C ASN A 92 7.20 -1.32 -9.82
N ALA A 93 6.03 -0.76 -10.10
CA ALA A 93 5.92 0.42 -10.95
C ALA A 93 5.59 1.63 -10.07
N PRO A 94 6.43 2.68 -10.07
CA PRO A 94 6.02 3.94 -9.49
C PRO A 94 4.82 4.51 -10.25
N CYS A 95 4.03 5.36 -9.56
CA CYS A 95 3.20 6.31 -10.28
C CYS A 95 4.08 7.08 -11.28
N THR A 96 3.59 7.29 -12.49
CA THR A 96 4.26 8.19 -13.44
C THR A 96 4.27 9.61 -12.85
N ASP A 97 5.30 10.40 -13.18
CA ASP A 97 5.50 11.76 -12.64
C ASP A 97 4.25 12.64 -12.77
N GLU A 98 3.46 12.41 -13.84
CA GLU A 98 2.18 13.06 -14.15
C GLU A 98 1.10 12.82 -13.08
N GLU A 99 1.04 11.62 -12.49
CA GLU A 99 0.09 11.29 -11.41
C GLU A 99 0.53 11.88 -10.06
N HIS A 100 1.84 12.03 -9.84
CA HIS A 100 2.39 12.73 -8.68
C HIS A 100 2.14 14.25 -8.75
N GLU A 101 2.20 14.84 -9.95
CA GLU A 101 1.93 16.26 -10.15
C GLU A 101 0.44 16.61 -9.94
N ALA A 102 -0.48 15.74 -10.37
CA ALA A 102 -1.92 15.88 -10.11
C ALA A 102 -2.26 15.88 -8.59
N MET A 103 -1.48 15.18 -7.77
CA MET A 103 -1.63 15.21 -6.30
C MET A 103 -0.93 16.42 -5.66
N ARG A 104 0.23 16.85 -6.17
CA ARG A 104 0.92 18.07 -5.67
C ARG A 104 0.14 19.36 -5.96
N THR A 105 -0.61 19.40 -7.06
CA THR A 105 -1.42 20.58 -7.43
C THR A 105 -2.71 20.72 -6.63
N LYS A 106 -3.13 19.71 -5.84
CA LYS A 106 -4.30 19.80 -4.97
C LYS A 106 -4.02 20.48 -3.61
N THR A 107 -2.77 20.82 -3.32
CA THR A 107 -2.41 21.75 -2.24
C THR A 107 -2.47 23.17 -2.78
N VAL A 108 -3.66 23.62 -3.17
CA VAL A 108 -3.90 25.06 -3.37
C VAL A 108 -3.83 25.68 -1.97
N ARG A 109 -2.71 26.35 -1.71
CA ARG A 109 -2.56 27.36 -0.67
C ARG A 109 -3.86 28.16 -0.54
N PHE A 110 -4.45 28.17 0.65
CA PHE A 110 -5.33 29.26 1.05
C PHE A 110 -4.70 29.98 2.24
N PHE A 111 -4.13 31.14 1.89
CA PHE A 111 -3.64 32.28 2.67
C PHE A 111 -2.57 32.05 3.75
#